data_AF-A0A1V5HLJ6-F1
#
_entry.id   AF-A0A1V5HLJ6-F1
#
_cell.length_a   1.000
_cell.length_b   1.000
_cell.length_c   1.000
_cell.angle_alpha   90.00
_cell.angle_beta   90.00
_cell.angle_gamma   90.00
#
_symmetry.space_group_name_H-M   'P 1'
#
loop_
_entity.id
_entity.type
_entity.pdbx_description
1 polymer ?
#
loop_
_entity_poly.entity_id
_entity_poly.type
_entity_poly.pdbx_seq_one_letter_code
_entity_poly.pdbx_strand_id
1 'polypeptide(L)'
;MDHIQRLVESCAETDRLKLVLADPELSGIALQLADRIESLLGWLNGEMETDPKEIVEKASLSIAGIRKEQRKRVLEKTSSGEIDTETAFSQMESMRWLDRVAYHIWRAVIHLEDIKKASPPGAQVT
;
A
#
# COMPACT_ATOMS: atom_id res chain seq x y z
N MET A 1 15.96 -0.88 -8.90
CA MET A 1 15.59 -0.12 -7.68
C MET A 1 14.84 -1.07 -6.78
N ASP A 2 15.25 -1.21 -5.53
CA ASP A 2 14.71 -2.18 -4.58
C ASP A 2 13.33 -1.72 -4.05
N HIS A 3 12.29 -2.54 -4.23
CA HIS A 3 10.93 -2.21 -3.80
C HIS A 3 10.75 -2.29 -2.29
N ILE A 4 11.55 -3.10 -1.59
CA ILE A 4 11.56 -3.17 -0.12
C ILE A 4 12.13 -1.87 0.43
N GLN A 5 13.24 -1.38 -0.14
CA GLN A 5 13.79 -0.08 0.26
C GLN A 5 12.75 1.05 0.08
N ARG A 6 12.09 1.10 -1.07
CA ARG A 6 11.03 2.09 -1.35
C ARG A 6 9.83 1.97 -0.41
N LEU A 7 9.47 0.75 -0.01
CA LEU A 7 8.44 0.51 1.00
C LEU A 7 8.87 1.08 2.36
N VAL A 8 10.09 0.77 2.82
CA VAL A 8 10.63 1.27 4.09
C VAL A 8 10.67 2.80 4.10
N GLU A 9 11.15 3.42 3.02
CA GLU A 9 11.13 4.88 2.85
C GLU A 9 9.71 5.45 2.97
N SER A 10 8.72 4.81 2.32
CA SER A 10 7.33 5.25 2.38
C SER A 10 6.75 5.13 3.78
N CYS A 11 7.05 4.03 4.51
CA CYS A 11 6.62 3.82 5.89
C CYS A 11 7.25 4.80 6.88
N ALA A 12 8.43 5.35 6.57
CA ALA A 12 9.09 6.36 7.41
C ALA A 12 8.43 7.75 7.33
N GLU A 13 7.57 8.01 6.34
CA GLU A 13 6.83 9.27 6.20
C GLU A 13 5.64 9.35 7.17
N THR A 14 5.92 9.34 8.48
CA THR A 14 4.91 9.25 9.55
C THR A 14 3.91 10.42 9.58
N ASP A 15 4.27 11.59 9.06
CA ASP A 15 3.34 12.71 8.93
C ASP A 15 2.24 12.42 7.90
N ARG A 16 2.54 11.65 6.85
CA ARG A 16 1.51 11.18 5.90
C ARG A 16 0.59 10.15 6.53
N LEU A 17 1.13 9.26 7.36
CA LEU A 17 0.31 8.31 8.12
C LEU A 17 -0.67 9.05 9.05
N LYS A 18 -0.23 10.09 9.77
CA LYS A 18 -1.12 10.88 10.63
C LYS A 18 -2.29 11.49 9.84
N LEU A 19 -2.01 12.04 8.65
CA LEU A 19 -3.04 12.62 7.78
C LEU A 19 -4.02 11.56 7.28
N VAL A 20 -3.53 10.38 6.89
CA VAL A 20 -4.37 9.24 6.49
C VAL A 20 -5.26 8.78 7.64
N LEU A 21 -4.74 8.69 8.86
CA LEU A 21 -5.50 8.24 10.03
C LEU A 21 -6.53 9.28 10.50
N ALA A 22 -6.29 10.56 10.25
CA ALA A 22 -7.22 11.64 10.57
C ALA A 22 -8.41 11.74 9.60
N ASP A 23 -8.27 11.20 8.39
CA ASP A 23 -9.35 11.13 7.40
C ASP A 23 -10.08 9.77 7.53
N PRO A 24 -11.39 9.73 7.86
CA PRO A 24 -12.11 8.47 8.05
C PRO A 24 -12.17 7.56 6.82
N GLU A 25 -12.25 8.12 5.61
CA GLU A 25 -12.29 7.35 4.37
C GLU A 25 -10.92 6.69 4.14
N LEU A 26 -9.84 7.48 4.25
CA LEU A 26 -8.48 6.99 4.05
C LEU A 26 -8.05 6.00 5.15
N SER A 27 -8.44 6.26 6.40
CA SER A 27 -8.19 5.37 7.53
C SER A 27 -8.84 4.00 7.33
N GLY A 28 -10.08 3.97 6.84
CA GLY A 28 -10.77 2.72 6.48
C GLY A 28 -10.06 1.92 5.39
N ILE A 29 -9.46 2.60 4.41
CA ILE A 29 -8.65 1.94 3.36
C ILE A 29 -7.33 1.43 3.93
N ALA A 30 -6.67 2.21 4.78
CA ALA A 30 -5.41 1.82 5.42
C ALA A 30 -5.58 0.59 6.31
N LEU A 31 -6.67 0.49 7.07
CA LEU A 31 -7.00 -0.68 7.89
C LEU A 31 -7.24 -1.93 7.03
N GLN A 32 -7.98 -1.80 5.94
CA GLN A 32 -8.17 -2.91 4.99
C GLN A 32 -6.87 -3.36 4.33
N LEU A 33 -5.93 -2.44 4.09
CA LEU A 33 -4.60 -2.79 3.61
C LEU A 33 -3.80 -3.51 4.70
N ALA A 34 -3.85 -3.05 5.95
CA ALA A 34 -3.17 -3.66 7.08
C ALA A 34 -3.61 -5.11 7.32
N ASP A 35 -4.90 -5.40 7.31
CA ASP A 35 -5.47 -6.75 7.44
C ASP A 35 -4.91 -7.73 6.37
N ARG A 36 -4.75 -7.25 5.13
CA ARG A 36 -4.15 -8.03 4.05
C ARG A 36 -2.65 -8.24 4.24
N ILE A 37 -1.95 -7.27 4.84
CA ILE A 37 -0.53 -7.41 5.20
C ILE A 37 -0.36 -8.45 6.31
N GLU A 38 -1.25 -8.49 7.31
CA GLU A 38 -1.20 -9.52 8.35
C GLU A 38 -1.32 -10.93 7.75
N SER A 39 -2.25 -11.13 6.81
CA SER A 39 -2.36 -12.39 6.06
C SER A 39 -1.08 -12.73 5.28
N LEU A 40 -0.44 -11.73 4.67
CA LEU A 40 0.84 -11.90 3.98
C LEU A 40 1.97 -12.29 4.94
N LEU A 41 2.04 -11.69 6.13
CA LEU A 41 3.04 -12.02 7.14
C LEU A 41 2.87 -13.46 7.65
N GLY A 42 1.63 -13.90 7.89
CA GLY A 42 1.35 -15.30 8.25
C GLY A 42 1.82 -16.28 7.18
N TRP A 43 1.58 -15.98 5.89
CA TRP A 43 2.12 -16.78 4.79
C TRP A 43 3.64 -16.79 4.74
N LEU A 44 4.30 -15.63 4.93
CA LEU A 44 5.76 -15.54 4.95
C LEU A 44 6.39 -16.38 6.08
N ASN A 45 5.71 -16.47 7.23
CA ASN A 45 6.11 -17.28 8.37
C ASN A 45 5.78 -18.78 8.21
N GLY A 46 5.09 -19.17 7.13
CA GLY A 46 4.65 -20.55 6.91
C GLY A 46 3.42 -20.95 7.74
N GLU A 47 2.72 -19.98 8.33
CA GLU A 47 1.48 -20.20 9.09
C GLU A 47 0.26 -20.36 8.16
N MET A 48 0.37 -19.91 6.91
CA MET A 48 -0.64 -20.05 5.88
C MET A 48 -0.07 -20.72 4.62
N GLU A 49 -0.83 -21.66 4.05
CA GLU A 49 -0.46 -22.33 2.79
C GLU A 49 -0.84 -21.50 1.55
N THR A 50 -1.92 -20.72 1.64
CA THR A 50 -2.47 -19.97 0.51
C THR A 50 -1.61 -18.76 0.17
N ASP A 51 -1.14 -18.73 -1.07
CA ASP A 51 -0.38 -17.65 -1.67
C ASP A 51 -1.18 -16.33 -1.72
N PRO A 52 -0.75 -15.27 -1.00
CA PRO A 52 -1.49 -14.02 -0.91
C PRO A 52 -1.25 -13.06 -2.07
N LYS A 53 -0.47 -13.42 -3.11
CA LYS A 53 -0.13 -12.48 -4.22
C LYS A 53 -1.35 -11.85 -4.86
N GLU A 54 -2.35 -12.65 -5.20
CA GLU A 54 -3.56 -12.14 -5.85
C GLU A 54 -4.34 -11.19 -4.92
N ILE A 55 -4.31 -11.44 -3.60
CA ILE A 55 -4.95 -10.59 -2.59
C ILE A 55 -4.26 -9.23 -2.53
N VAL A 56 -2.93 -9.22 -2.51
CA VAL A 56 -2.12 -7.99 -2.43
C VAL A 56 -2.17 -7.21 -3.75
N GLU A 57 -2.17 -7.91 -4.90
CA GLU A 57 -2.36 -7.29 -6.22
C GLU A 57 -3.73 -6.60 -6.31
N LYS A 58 -4.81 -7.31 -5.96
CA LYS A 58 -6.16 -6.74 -5.94
C LYS A 58 -6.26 -5.53 -5.03
N ALA A 59 -5.58 -5.55 -3.88
CA ALA A 59 -5.54 -4.40 -2.98
C ALA A 59 -4.85 -3.18 -3.63
N SER A 60 -3.68 -3.38 -4.24
CA SER A 60 -2.97 -2.30 -4.94
C SER A 60 -3.80 -1.73 -6.09
N LEU A 61 -4.42 -2.57 -6.91
CA LEU A 61 -5.30 -2.14 -8.00
C LEU A 61 -6.55 -1.40 -7.51
N SER A 62 -7.16 -1.89 -6.42
CA SER A 62 -8.31 -1.25 -5.80
C SER A 62 -7.97 0.15 -5.29
N ILE A 63 -6.85 0.30 -4.58
CA ILE A 63 -6.38 1.58 -4.05
C ILE A 63 -6.04 2.56 -5.18
N ALA A 64 -5.39 2.09 -6.25
CA ALA A 64 -5.16 2.91 -7.45
C ALA A 64 -6.47 3.39 -8.10
N GLY A 65 -7.49 2.54 -8.13
CA GLY A 65 -8.85 2.87 -8.58
C GLY A 65 -9.51 3.94 -7.70
N ILE A 66 -9.46 3.76 -6.38
CA ILE A 66 -9.99 4.73 -5.41
C ILE A 66 -9.29 6.08 -5.58
N ARG A 67 -7.96 6.11 -5.74
CA ARG A 67 -7.20 7.35 -5.94
C ARG A 67 -7.65 8.09 -7.19
N LYS A 68 -7.92 7.38 -8.28
CA LYS A 68 -8.40 7.99 -9.52
C LYS A 68 -9.75 8.66 -9.32
N GLU A 69 -10.64 8.04 -8.55
CA GLU A 69 -11.97 8.58 -8.28
C GLU A 69 -11.94 9.73 -7.27
N GLN A 70 -11.19 9.56 -6.17
CA GLN A 70 -10.98 10.60 -5.16
C GLN A 70 -10.38 11.87 -5.78
N ARG A 71 -9.44 11.75 -6.72
CA ARG A 71 -8.89 12.91 -7.44
C ARG A 71 -9.96 13.72 -8.17
N LYS A 72 -10.93 13.06 -8.83
CA LYS A 72 -12.02 13.78 -9.51
C LYS A 72 -12.87 14.54 -8.50
N ARG A 73 -13.30 13.85 -7.44
CA ARG A 73 -14.11 14.45 -6.37
C ARG A 73 -13.42 15.64 -5.72
N VAL A 74 -12.13 15.54 -5.42
CA VAL A 74 -11.34 16.63 -4.85
C VAL A 74 -11.28 17.84 -5.79
N LEU A 75 -11.05 17.62 -7.09
CA LEU A 75 -11.04 18.70 -8.07
C LEU A 75 -12.40 19.39 -8.21
N GLU A 76 -13.49 18.62 -8.23
CA GLU A 76 -14.85 19.16 -8.26
C GLU A 76 -15.12 20.04 -7.03
N LYS A 77 -14.85 19.54 -5.82
CA LYS A 77 -15.00 20.28 -4.56
C LYS A 77 -14.13 21.53 -4.48
N THR A 78 -12.91 21.47 -5.02
CA THR A 78 -12.01 22.63 -5.07
C THR A 78 -12.59 23.69 -6.02
N SER A 79 -13.10 23.28 -7.18
CA SER A 79 -13.64 24.20 -8.19
C SER A 79 -14.95 24.87 -7.77
N SER A 80 -15.76 24.20 -6.95
CA SER A 80 -16.98 24.76 -6.36
C SER A 80 -16.71 25.63 -5.12
N GLY A 81 -15.48 25.65 -4.61
CA GLY A 81 -15.10 26.34 -3.38
C GLY A 81 -15.54 25.65 -2.09
N GLU A 82 -15.98 24.38 -2.15
CA GLU A 82 -16.34 23.58 -0.97
C GLU A 82 -15.11 23.29 -0.10
N ILE A 83 -13.95 23.10 -0.72
CA ILE A 83 -12.65 22.98 -0.04
C ILE A 83 -11.64 23.94 -0.67
N ASP A 84 -10.72 24.42 0.15
CA ASP A 84 -9.60 25.21 -0.34
C ASP A 84 -8.52 24.33 -1.00
N THR A 85 -7.58 24.99 -1.70
CA THR A 85 -6.52 24.33 -2.45
C THR A 85 -5.50 23.59 -1.59
N GLU A 86 -5.27 24.03 -0.35
CA GLU A 86 -4.34 23.39 0.58
C GLU A 86 -4.94 22.09 1.13
N THR A 87 -6.22 22.13 1.52
CA THR A 87 -7.01 20.95 1.90
C THR A 87 -7.04 19.93 0.76
N ALA A 88 -7.34 20.37 -0.46
CA ALA A 88 -7.36 19.52 -1.65
C ALA A 88 -5.99 18.87 -1.91
N PHE A 89 -4.91 19.63 -1.80
CA PHE A 89 -3.55 19.12 -1.97
C PHE A 89 -3.20 18.07 -0.91
N SER A 90 -3.52 18.33 0.36
CA SER A 90 -3.27 17.41 1.47
C SER A 90 -3.99 16.07 1.29
N GLN A 91 -5.25 16.10 0.86
CA GLN A 91 -6.03 14.89 0.57
C GLN A 91 -5.45 14.08 -0.59
N MET A 92 -5.05 14.75 -1.69
CA MET A 92 -4.44 14.06 -2.84
C MET A 92 -3.08 13.43 -2.48
N GLU A 93 -2.27 14.11 -1.67
CA GLU A 93 -0.97 13.59 -1.22
C GLU A 93 -1.13 12.41 -0.27
N SER A 94 -2.10 12.47 0.65
CA SER A 94 -2.40 11.35 1.57
C SER A 94 -2.83 10.11 0.80
N MET A 95 -3.71 10.27 -0.19
CA MET A 95 -4.12 9.16 -1.06
C MET A 95 -2.98 8.63 -1.94
N ARG A 96 -2.12 9.52 -2.45
CA ARG A 96 -0.92 9.13 -3.22
C ARG A 96 0.07 8.35 -2.37
N TRP A 97 0.26 8.76 -1.11
CA TRP A 97 1.11 8.03 -0.17
C TRP A 97 0.59 6.61 0.05
N LEU A 98 -0.72 6.46 0.30
CA LEU A 98 -1.34 5.16 0.53
C LEU A 98 -1.24 4.22 -0.68
N ASP A 99 -1.48 4.74 -1.89
CA ASP A 99 -1.29 4.01 -3.15
C ASP A 99 0.16 3.54 -3.33
N ARG A 100 1.14 4.40 -3.01
CA ARG A 100 2.56 4.06 -3.10
C ARG A 100 2.94 2.94 -2.13
N VAL A 101 2.43 2.97 -0.89
CA VAL A 101 2.64 1.90 0.09
C VAL A 101 2.10 0.57 -0.44
N ALA A 102 0.84 0.54 -0.88
CA ALA A 102 0.21 -0.66 -1.42
C ALA A 102 0.96 -1.22 -2.64
N TYR A 103 1.37 -0.34 -3.55
CA TYR A 103 2.15 -0.70 -4.73
C TYR A 103 3.49 -1.34 -4.37
N HIS A 104 4.25 -0.75 -3.44
CA HIS A 104 5.56 -1.29 -3.08
C HIS A 104 5.44 -2.60 -2.30
N ILE A 105 4.39 -2.80 -1.51
CA ILE A 105 4.10 -4.11 -0.90
C ILE A 105 3.88 -5.15 -2.00
N TRP A 106 2.99 -4.89 -2.95
CA TRP A 106 2.73 -5.82 -4.05
C TRP A 106 4.00 -6.18 -4.83
N ARG A 107 4.80 -5.18 -5.20
CA ARG A 107 6.06 -5.38 -5.92
C ARG A 107 7.09 -6.15 -5.09
N ALA A 108 7.20 -5.87 -3.79
CA ALA A 108 8.10 -6.61 -2.91
C ALA A 108 7.72 -8.10 -2.84
N VAL A 109 6.43 -8.43 -2.71
CA VAL A 109 5.96 -9.82 -2.65
C VAL A 109 6.29 -10.60 -3.93
N ILE A 110 6.05 -10.01 -5.11
CA ILE A 110 6.40 -10.65 -6.40
C ILE A 110 7.89 -11.01 -6.44
N HIS A 111 8.76 -10.09 -6.04
CA HIS A 111 10.20 -10.29 -6.13
C HIS A 111 10.78 -11.20 -5.04
N LEU A 112 10.09 -11.33 -3.89
CA LEU A 112 10.53 -12.20 -2.80
C LEU A 112 10.47 -13.69 -3.18
N GLU A 113 9.53 -14.07 -4.05
CA GLU A 113 9.48 -15.41 -4.62
C GLU A 113 10.57 -15.68 -5.65
N ASP A 114 10.93 -14.70 -6.48
CA ASP A 114 12.02 -14.85 -7.45
C ASP A 114 13.32 -15.21 -6.73
N ILE A 115 13.54 -14.60 -5.55
CA ILE A 115 14.68 -14.89 -4.68
C ILE A 115 14.56 -16.29 -4.02
N LYS A 116 13.36 -16.67 -3.53
CA LYS A 116 13.12 -18.01 -2.96
C LYS A 116 13.30 -19.12 -4.02
N LYS A 117 12.84 -18.92 -5.26
CA LYS A 117 13.00 -19.88 -6.37
C LYS A 117 14.43 -19.95 -6.91
N ALA A 118 15.19 -18.86 -6.82
CA ALA A 118 16.60 -18.81 -7.18
C ALA A 118 17.54 -19.42 -6.12
N SER A 119 17.04 -19.68 -4.91
CA SER A 119 17.77 -20.41 -3.86
C SER A 119 17.58 -21.92 -4.05
N PRO A 120 18.64 -22.72 -4.27
CA PRO A 120 18.50 -24.16 -4.49
C PRO A 120 17.99 -24.84 -3.22
N PRO A 121 17.15 -25.89 -3.34
CA PRO A 121 16.70 -26.67 -2.19
C PRO A 121 17.89 -27.49 -1.67
N GLY A 122 18.61 -26.98 -0.67
CA GLY A 122 19.69 -27.77 -0.05
C GLY A 122 20.80 -27.05 0.69
N ALA A 123 20.76 -25.75 0.94
CA ALA A 123 21.73 -25.12 1.85
C ALA A 123 21.26 -25.27 3.32
N GLN A 124 21.26 -26.51 3.83
CA GLN A 124 21.36 -26.73 5.27
C GLN A 124 22.79 -26.40 5.69
N VAL A 125 22.96 -25.34 6.46
CA VAL A 125 24.23 -25.01 7.10
C VAL A 125 24.32 -25.83 8.38
N THR A 126 25.16 -26.86 8.35
CA THR A 126 25.76 -27.51 9.54
C THR A 126 26.52 -26.53 10.40
#